data_AF-R7UCH9-F1
#
_entry.id   AF-R7UCH9-F1
#
_cell.length_a   1.000
_cell.length_b   1.000
_cell.length_c   1.000
_cell.angle_alpha   90.00
_cell.angle_beta   90.00
_cell.angle_gamma   90.00
#
_symmetry.space_group_name_H-M   'P 1'
#
loop_
_entity.id
_entity.type
_entity.pdbx_description
1 polymer ?
#
loop_
_entity_poly.entity_id
_entity_poly.type
_entity_poly.pdbx_seq_one_letter_code
_entity_poly.pdbx_strand_id
1 'polypeptide(L)'
;MTPRNNKSVLITSYLDNIVSCKDISRLHVAVYSSDEIIHRGFSQHGDVPLSDPICVGEIGRTFVAALFGILLDENPLRYPLKWDTKIRSIMGVAFRFSDPWRSQEASIGDLLSDRLGFADYDFAWVVGFNPRRSTQQLCE
;
A
#
# COMPACT_ATOMS: atom_id res chain seq x y z
N MET A 1 34.58 22.38 2.08
CA MET A 1 33.52 21.95 1.13
C MET A 1 33.52 20.44 1.09
N THR A 2 32.58 19.81 1.80
CA THR A 2 32.41 18.35 1.84
C THR A 2 31.73 17.86 0.55
N PRO A 3 32.08 16.68 0.01
CA PRO A 3 31.58 16.22 -1.28
C PRO A 3 30.14 15.74 -1.13
N ARG A 4 29.18 16.63 -1.39
CA ARG A 4 27.74 16.36 -1.36
C ARG A 4 27.23 15.46 -2.50
N ASN A 5 28.11 14.80 -3.27
CA ASN A 5 27.79 14.46 -4.66
C ASN A 5 28.14 13.04 -5.15
N ASN A 6 28.45 12.07 -4.29
CA ASN A 6 28.65 10.69 -4.77
C ASN A 6 27.39 9.82 -4.62
N LYS A 7 26.68 9.91 -3.48
CA LYS A 7 25.51 9.06 -3.22
C LYS A 7 24.30 9.39 -4.09
N SER A 8 23.96 10.67 -4.24
CA SER A 8 22.85 11.12 -5.09
C SER A 8 23.05 10.73 -6.55
N VAL A 9 24.29 10.86 -7.05
CA VAL A 9 24.69 10.42 -8.39
C VAL A 9 24.56 8.91 -8.54
N LEU A 10 25.04 8.12 -7.57
CA LEU A 10 24.91 6.65 -7.59
C LEU A 10 23.44 6.20 -7.58
N ILE A 11 22.59 6.84 -6.75
CA ILE A 11 21.16 6.54 -6.68
C ILE A 11 20.48 6.88 -8.01
N THR A 12 20.76 8.05 -8.58
CA THR A 12 20.17 8.48 -9.86
C THR A 12 20.57 7.52 -10.99
N SER A 13 21.86 7.20 -11.12
CA SER A 13 22.34 6.25 -12.13
C SER A 13 21.75 4.85 -11.95
N TYR A 14 21.54 4.40 -10.71
CA TYR A 14 20.89 3.11 -10.44
C TYR A 14 19.42 3.12 -10.87
N LEU A 15 18.69 4.20 -10.60
CA LEU A 15 17.29 4.36 -10.98
C LEU A 15 17.12 4.46 -12.51
N ASP A 16 17.98 5.22 -13.19
CA ASP A 16 18.00 5.30 -14.65
C ASP A 16 18.22 3.90 -15.29
N ASN A 17 19.15 3.12 -14.73
CA ASN A 17 19.41 1.76 -15.17
C ASN A 17 18.19 0.85 -14.96
N ILE A 18 17.51 0.93 -13.82
CA ILE A 18 16.27 0.16 -13.58
C ILE A 18 15.20 0.51 -14.60
N VAL A 19 14.94 1.80 -14.80
CA VAL A 19 13.88 2.28 -15.71
C VAL A 19 14.12 1.77 -17.12
N SER A 20 15.36 1.84 -17.59
CA SER A 20 15.76 1.32 -18.90
C SER A 20 15.71 -0.21 -18.98
N CYS A 21 16.27 -0.93 -18.00
CA CYS A 21 16.38 -2.38 -18.03
C CYS A 21 15.04 -3.11 -17.85
N LYS A 22 14.08 -2.50 -17.17
CA LYS A 22 12.76 -3.09 -16.87
C LYS A 22 11.64 -2.55 -17.76
N ASP A 23 11.98 -1.73 -18.75
CA ASP A 23 11.02 -1.09 -19.65
C ASP A 23 9.89 -0.36 -18.88
N ILE A 24 10.26 0.30 -17.77
CA ILE A 24 9.30 1.00 -16.92
C ILE A 24 8.96 2.33 -17.59
N SER A 25 7.69 2.54 -17.91
CA SER A 25 7.27 3.77 -18.59
C SER A 25 7.47 5.01 -17.71
N ARG A 26 7.16 4.91 -16.41
CA ARG A 26 7.28 5.99 -15.41
C ARG A 26 7.57 5.43 -14.02
N LEU A 27 8.48 6.06 -13.30
CA LEU A 27 8.86 5.70 -11.93
C LEU A 27 8.99 6.96 -11.07
N HIS A 28 8.21 7.08 -10.00
CA HIS A 28 8.39 8.15 -9.02
C HIS A 28 9.11 7.59 -7.80
N VAL A 29 10.17 8.27 -7.33
CA VAL A 29 10.97 7.84 -6.19
C VAL A 29 11.12 8.98 -5.20
N ALA A 30 10.82 8.68 -3.94
CA ALA A 30 11.17 9.49 -2.79
C ALA A 30 12.13 8.71 -1.88
N VAL A 31 13.35 9.21 -1.68
CA VAL A 31 14.34 8.67 -0.75
C VAL A 31 14.54 9.68 0.37
N TYR A 32 14.27 9.24 1.59
CA TYR A 32 14.49 10.03 2.80
C TYR A 32 15.73 9.51 3.53
N SER A 33 16.72 10.38 3.69
CA SER A 33 17.93 10.19 4.49
C SER A 33 18.01 11.29 5.54
N SER A 34 18.83 11.10 6.59
CA SER A 34 19.07 12.13 7.60
C SER A 34 19.56 13.45 7.01
N ASP A 35 20.26 13.38 5.88
CA ASP A 35 21.00 14.52 5.32
C ASP A 35 20.46 14.96 3.95
N GLU A 36 19.59 14.18 3.33
CA GLU A 36 19.12 14.39 1.95
C GLU A 36 17.72 13.83 1.73
N ILE A 37 16.91 14.58 0.98
CA ILE A 37 15.63 14.10 0.43
C ILE A 37 15.76 14.14 -1.09
N ILE A 38 15.67 12.96 -1.71
CA ILE A 38 15.60 12.84 -3.17
C ILE A 38 14.14 12.59 -3.52
N HIS A 39 13.51 13.49 -4.25
CA HIS A 39 12.14 13.30 -4.76
C HIS A 39 12.12 13.62 -6.26
N ARG A 40 12.02 12.59 -7.10
CA ARG A 40 12.12 12.73 -8.57
C ARG A 40 11.26 11.70 -9.30
N GLY A 41 10.81 12.07 -10.49
CA GLY A 41 10.15 11.19 -11.45
C GLY A 41 11.08 10.85 -12.61
N PHE A 42 11.16 9.59 -12.97
CA PHE A 42 12.03 9.02 -14.00
C PHE A 42 11.19 8.37 -15.10
N SER A 43 11.65 8.50 -16.35
CA SER A 43 11.13 7.75 -17.50
C SER A 43 12.24 7.53 -18.52
N GLN A 44 11.98 6.69 -19.51
CA GLN A 44 12.89 6.50 -20.64
C GLN A 44 13.16 7.77 -21.45
N HIS A 45 12.28 8.77 -21.33
CA HIS A 45 12.36 10.04 -22.05
C HIS A 45 12.81 11.20 -21.16
N GLY A 46 13.25 10.92 -19.92
CA GLY A 46 13.72 11.91 -18.95
C GLY A 46 12.79 12.10 -17.76
N ASP A 47 12.84 13.28 -17.15
CA ASP A 47 12.14 13.57 -15.91
C ASP A 47 10.61 13.61 -16.10
N VAL A 48 9.89 13.10 -15.09
CA VAL A 48 8.42 13.06 -15.05
C VAL A 48 7.89 14.03 -13.99
N PRO A 49 6.84 14.82 -14.27
CA PRO A 49 6.20 15.67 -13.28
C PRO A 49 5.68 14.86 -12.08
N LEU A 50 6.01 15.32 -10.87
CA LEU A 50 5.60 14.68 -9.62
C LEU A 50 4.11 14.92 -9.26
N SER A 51 3.42 15.78 -10.02
CA SER A 51 2.01 16.12 -9.83
C SER A 51 1.03 15.05 -10.33
N ASP A 52 1.51 14.08 -11.09
CA ASP A 52 0.64 13.05 -11.67
C ASP A 52 0.10 12.12 -10.57
N PRO A 53 -1.22 11.84 -10.53
CA PRO A 53 -1.78 10.93 -9.56
C PRO A 53 -1.21 9.52 -9.77
N ILE A 54 -0.84 8.88 -8.67
CA ILE A 54 -0.32 7.51 -8.66
C ILE A 54 -1.29 6.59 -7.93
N CYS A 55 -1.53 5.41 -8.51
CA CYS A 55 -2.29 4.37 -7.86
C CYS A 55 -1.36 3.64 -6.88
N VAL A 56 -1.61 3.78 -5.57
CA VAL A 56 -0.70 3.28 -4.52
C VAL A 56 -0.79 1.76 -4.28
N GLY A 57 -1.75 1.08 -4.91
CA GLY A 57 -1.92 -0.38 -4.82
C GLY A 57 -2.00 -0.87 -3.37
N GLU A 58 -1.27 -1.95 -3.07
CA GLU A 58 -1.24 -2.56 -1.74
C GLU A 58 -0.67 -1.65 -0.64
N ILE A 59 0.10 -0.62 -0.98
CA ILE A 59 0.58 0.38 -0.01
C ILE A 59 -0.60 1.09 0.66
N GLY A 60 -1.76 1.15 -0.01
CA GLY A 60 -3.03 1.59 0.57
C GLY A 60 -3.36 0.90 1.90
N ARG A 61 -2.99 -0.39 2.07
CA ARG A 61 -3.24 -1.17 3.29
C ARG A 61 -2.52 -0.59 4.50
N THR A 62 -1.37 0.08 4.33
CA THR A 62 -0.66 0.77 5.42
C THR A 62 -1.47 1.93 5.97
N PHE A 63 -2.16 2.70 5.12
CA PHE A 63 -3.04 3.78 5.57
C PHE A 63 -4.25 3.22 6.32
N VAL A 64 -4.84 2.13 5.84
CA VAL A 64 -5.92 1.44 6.55
C VAL A 64 -5.46 0.96 7.92
N ALA A 65 -4.31 0.29 8.01
CA ALA A 65 -3.76 -0.19 9.27
C ALA A 65 -3.47 0.96 10.26
N ALA A 66 -2.92 2.08 9.77
CA ALA A 66 -2.69 3.27 10.58
C ALA A 66 -3.98 3.88 11.13
N LEU A 67 -5.03 3.97 10.30
CA LEU A 67 -6.36 4.44 10.73
C LEU A 67 -6.97 3.51 11.79
N PHE A 68 -6.83 2.20 11.64
CA PHE A 68 -7.23 1.25 12.69
C PHE A 68 -6.45 1.49 13.99
N GLY A 69 -5.14 1.74 13.91
CA GLY A 69 -4.34 2.05 15.10
C GLY A 69 -4.83 3.30 15.83
N ILE A 70 -5.05 4.39 15.08
CA ILE A 70 -5.62 5.63 15.62
C ILE A 70 -6.98 5.36 16.27
N LEU A 71 -7.87 4.63 15.59
CA LEU A 71 -9.22 4.34 16.10
C LEU A 71 -9.21 3.49 17.37
N LEU A 72 -8.34 2.48 17.43
CA LEU A 72 -8.24 1.55 18.55
C LEU A 72 -7.48 2.15 19.75
N ASP A 73 -6.50 3.03 19.50
CA ASP A 73 -5.66 3.62 20.55
C ASP A 73 -6.23 4.93 21.13
N GLU A 74 -6.83 5.81 20.31
CA GLU A 74 -7.21 7.16 20.74
C GLU A 74 -8.58 7.27 21.41
N ASN A 75 -9.46 6.25 21.28
CA ASN A 75 -10.85 6.34 21.77
C ASN A 75 -11.31 5.14 22.65
N PRO A 76 -10.56 4.72 23.68
CA PRO A 76 -10.91 3.54 24.48
C PRO A 76 -12.27 3.66 25.20
N LEU A 77 -12.74 4.88 25.48
CA LEU A 77 -14.02 5.13 26.13
C LEU A 77 -15.22 5.14 25.17
N ARG A 78 -14.99 5.38 23.86
CA ARG A 78 -16.05 5.48 22.84
C ARG A 78 -16.11 4.24 21.95
N TYR A 79 -14.98 3.59 21.74
CA TYR A 79 -14.83 2.33 21.02
C TYR A 79 -13.91 1.42 21.85
N PRO A 80 -14.46 0.56 22.73
CA PRO A 80 -13.66 -0.33 23.58
C PRO A 80 -13.08 -1.52 22.80
N LEU A 81 -12.90 -1.38 21.49
CA LEU A 81 -12.33 -2.40 20.63
C LEU A 81 -10.81 -2.34 20.72
N LYS A 82 -10.19 -3.49 20.53
CA LYS A 82 -8.75 -3.72 20.60
C LYS A 82 -8.30 -4.60 19.45
N TRP A 83 -6.99 -4.69 19.22
CA TRP A 83 -6.41 -5.54 18.17
C TRP A 83 -6.85 -7.01 18.23
N ASP A 84 -7.08 -7.55 19.43
CA ASP A 84 -7.54 -8.92 19.67
C ASP A 84 -9.08 -9.09 19.59
N THR A 85 -9.81 -8.01 19.30
CA THR A 85 -11.26 -8.05 19.11
C THR A 85 -11.61 -8.98 17.95
N LYS A 86 -12.55 -9.90 18.20
CA LYS A 86 -13.03 -10.85 17.20
C LYS A 86 -13.82 -10.15 16.12
N ILE A 87 -13.50 -10.41 14.85
CA ILE A 87 -14.18 -9.77 13.70
C ILE A 87 -15.70 -10.01 13.76
N ARG A 88 -16.11 -11.20 14.19
CA ARG A 88 -17.52 -11.58 14.33
C ARG A 88 -18.30 -10.75 15.35
N SER A 89 -17.65 -10.19 16.38
CA SER A 89 -18.34 -9.30 17.32
C SER A 89 -18.71 -7.95 16.70
N ILE A 90 -18.01 -7.56 15.63
CA ILE A 90 -18.23 -6.32 14.87
C ILE A 90 -19.19 -6.56 13.70
N MET A 91 -18.91 -7.59 12.89
CA MET A 91 -19.64 -7.89 11.65
C MET A 91 -20.92 -8.70 11.89
N GLY A 92 -21.12 -9.20 13.11
CA GLY A 92 -22.26 -10.02 13.48
C GLY A 92 -22.18 -11.47 12.98
N VAL A 93 -23.21 -12.26 13.29
CA VAL A 93 -23.24 -13.71 13.05
C VAL A 93 -23.31 -14.11 11.57
N ALA A 94 -23.63 -13.17 10.68
CA ALA A 94 -23.66 -13.40 9.24
C ALA A 94 -22.25 -13.54 8.64
N PHE A 95 -21.24 -12.91 9.27
CA PHE A 95 -19.85 -13.07 8.87
C PHE A 95 -19.29 -14.40 9.36
N ARG A 96 -18.90 -15.26 8.43
CA ARG A 96 -18.37 -16.60 8.69
C ARG A 96 -17.31 -16.98 7.68
N PHE A 97 -16.27 -17.67 8.14
CA PHE A 97 -15.34 -18.40 7.29
C PHE A 97 -15.90 -19.80 6.98
N SER A 98 -15.28 -20.50 6.04
CA SER A 98 -15.56 -21.92 5.79
C SER A 98 -15.27 -22.78 7.03
N ASP A 99 -14.21 -22.42 7.78
CA ASP A 99 -13.88 -23.04 9.06
C ASP A 99 -14.67 -22.38 10.22
N PRO A 100 -15.45 -23.16 10.99
CA PRO A 100 -16.19 -22.66 12.15
C PRO A 100 -15.30 -22.10 13.26
N TRP A 101 -14.11 -22.68 13.47
CA TRP A 101 -13.20 -22.21 14.52
C TRP A 101 -12.66 -20.82 14.18
N ARG A 102 -12.17 -20.61 12.95
CA ARG A 102 -11.78 -19.29 12.45
C ARG A 102 -12.91 -18.25 12.50
N SER A 103 -14.16 -18.67 12.27
CA SER A 103 -15.33 -17.79 12.41
C SER A 103 -15.50 -17.23 13.82
N GLN A 104 -15.00 -17.92 14.84
CA GLN A 104 -15.07 -17.50 16.23
C GLN A 104 -13.80 -16.77 16.67
N GLU A 105 -12.65 -17.18 16.14
CA GLU A 105 -11.35 -16.76 16.68
C GLU A 105 -10.64 -15.65 15.89
N ALA A 106 -10.98 -15.42 14.63
CA ALA A 106 -10.34 -14.38 13.83
C ALA A 106 -10.48 -12.99 14.45
N SER A 107 -9.35 -12.32 14.69
CA SER A 107 -9.28 -10.98 15.27
C SER A 107 -9.01 -9.88 14.23
N ILE A 108 -9.17 -8.61 14.61
CA ILE A 108 -8.74 -7.45 13.80
C ILE A 108 -7.25 -7.56 13.45
N GLY A 109 -6.42 -7.94 14.43
CA GLY A 109 -4.99 -8.14 14.21
C GLY A 109 -4.69 -9.21 13.17
N ASP A 110 -5.43 -10.33 13.20
CA ASP A 110 -5.26 -11.40 12.21
C ASP A 110 -5.64 -10.93 10.79
N LEU A 111 -6.69 -10.09 10.68
CA LEU A 111 -7.12 -9.50 9.40
C LEU A 111 -6.04 -8.62 8.79
N LEU A 112 -5.45 -7.72 9.58
CA LEU A 112 -4.49 -6.75 9.08
C LEU A 112 -3.08 -7.32 8.88
N SER A 113 -2.79 -8.49 9.44
CA SER A 113 -1.50 -9.18 9.33
C SER A 113 -1.51 -10.38 8.37
N ASP A 114 -2.53 -10.50 7.52
CA ASP A 114 -2.69 -11.58 6.54
C ASP A 114 -2.68 -13.00 7.13
N ARG A 115 -3.05 -13.15 8.41
CA ARG A 115 -3.10 -14.45 9.08
C ARG A 115 -4.40 -15.21 8.85
N LEU A 116 -5.36 -14.57 8.20
CA LEU A 116 -6.63 -15.21 7.89
C LEU A 116 -6.52 -16.22 6.75
N GLY A 117 -5.46 -16.24 5.93
CA GLY A 117 -5.37 -17.21 4.84
C GLY A 117 -6.61 -17.16 3.95
N PHE A 118 -7.07 -15.94 3.61
CA PHE A 118 -7.98 -15.78 2.49
C PHE A 118 -7.28 -16.33 1.24
N ALA A 119 -8.04 -17.00 0.38
CA ALA A 119 -7.49 -17.31 -0.94
C ALA A 119 -7.15 -15.98 -1.63
N ASP A 120 -6.01 -15.91 -2.32
CA ASP A 120 -5.67 -14.76 -3.13
C ASP A 120 -6.75 -14.61 -4.20
N TYR A 121 -7.62 -13.62 -4.00
CA TYR A 121 -8.66 -13.25 -4.95
C TYR A 121 -8.15 -12.16 -5.87
N ASP A 122 -6.90 -12.29 -6.36
CA ASP A 122 -6.22 -11.31 -7.22
C ASP A 122 -7.09 -10.86 -8.40
N PHE A 123 -7.96 -11.75 -8.88
CA PHE A 123 -8.83 -11.48 -10.01
C PHE A 123 -10.24 -11.00 -9.65
N ALA A 124 -10.67 -11.05 -8.39
CA ALA A 124 -12.03 -10.63 -8.01
C ALA A 124 -12.26 -9.12 -8.25
N TRP A 125 -11.22 -8.30 -8.07
CA TRP A 125 -11.25 -6.86 -8.39
C TRP A 125 -11.26 -6.58 -9.90
N VAL A 126 -10.88 -7.55 -10.72
CA VAL A 126 -10.91 -7.47 -12.19
C VAL A 126 -12.26 -7.97 -12.75
N VAL A 127 -13.10 -8.61 -11.95
CA VAL A 127 -14.45 -9.01 -12.37
C VAL A 127 -15.31 -7.76 -12.52
N GLY A 128 -15.60 -7.37 -13.76
CA GLY A 128 -16.24 -6.10 -14.11
C GLY A 128 -15.30 -5.06 -14.70
N PHE A 129 -14.00 -5.36 -14.79
CA PHE A 129 -13.01 -4.53 -15.46
C PHE A 129 -13.30 -4.45 -16.97
N ASN A 130 -13.47 -3.23 -17.47
CA ASN A 130 -13.51 -2.99 -18.91
C ASN A 130 -12.07 -2.77 -19.40
N PRO A 131 -11.48 -3.68 -20.19
CA PRO A 131 -10.10 -3.59 -20.64
C PRO A 131 -9.81 -2.39 -21.57
N ARG A 132 -10.84 -1.59 -21.91
CA ARG A 132 -10.71 -0.36 -22.70
C ARG A 132 -10.47 0.90 -21.86
N ARG A 133 -10.56 0.85 -20.53
CA ARG A 133 -10.21 2.00 -19.68
C ARG A 133 -8.72 1.97 -19.35
N SER A 134 -8.04 3.08 -19.58
CA SER A 134 -6.64 3.21 -19.19
C SER A 134 -6.53 3.24 -17.67
N THR A 135 -5.40 2.77 -17.13
CA THR A 135 -5.11 2.77 -15.68
C THR A 135 -5.29 4.15 -15.03
N GLN A 136 -5.14 5.21 -15.83
CA GLN A 136 -5.36 6.61 -15.45
C GLN A 136 -6.82 6.92 -15.11
N GLN A 137 -7.80 6.24 -15.72
CA GLN A 137 -9.23 6.43 -15.49
C GLN A 137 -9.79 5.67 -14.27
N LEU A 138 -8.96 4.84 -13.63
CA LEU A 138 -9.35 4.07 -12.43
C LEU A 138 -9.00 4.81 -11.14
N CYS A 139 -8.19 5.86 -11.24
CA CYS A 139 -7.64 6.61 -10.11
C CYS A 139 -8.22 8.05 -10.05
N GLU A 140 -9.34 8.27 -10.75
CA GLU A 140 -10.30 9.38 -10.58
C GLU A 140 -11.55 8.87 -9.84
#